data_AF-A0A368L9W6-F1
#
_entry.id   AF-A0A368L9W6-F1
#
_cell.length_a   1.000
_cell.length_b   1.000
_cell.length_c   1.000
_cell.angle_alpha   90.00
_cell.angle_beta   90.00
_cell.angle_gamma   90.00
#
_symmetry.space_group_name_H-M   'P 1'
#
loop_
_entity.id
_entity.type
_entity.pdbx_description
1 polymer ?
#
loop_
_entity_poly.entity_id
_entity_poly.type
_entity_poly.pdbx_seq_one_letter_code
_entity_poly.pdbx_strand_id
1 'polypeptide(L)'
;MKLRRSRASVTRRAEERGWLAAAVFGAREELGLRQEELAELAGCSVGFVRQLEEGKRTVQLAKAEAVLDALGLHLQITPGTRDGVVVEEEMLRRFAQES
;
A
#
# COMPACT_ATOMS: atom_id res chain seq x y z
N MET A 1 9.52 -21.05 -5.80
CA MET A 1 8.76 -20.75 -7.04
C MET A 1 7.54 -19.91 -6.68
N LYS A 2 7.70 -18.58 -6.58
CA LYS A 2 6.58 -17.67 -6.24
C LYS A 2 5.75 -17.46 -7.52
N LEU A 3 4.43 -17.67 -7.41
CA LEU A 3 3.51 -17.64 -8.54
C LEU A 3 3.38 -16.19 -9.05
N ARG A 4 3.86 -15.92 -10.27
CA ARG A 4 3.64 -14.66 -11.00
C ARG A 4 2.14 -14.37 -11.07
N ARG A 5 1.63 -13.43 -10.28
CA ARG A 5 0.23 -13.00 -10.35
C ARG A 5 0.09 -12.02 -11.52
N SER A 6 -0.91 -12.24 -12.39
CA SER A 6 -1.15 -11.40 -13.56
C SER A 6 -1.56 -9.97 -13.15
N ARG A 7 -1.26 -8.97 -14.00
CA ARG A 7 -1.62 -7.55 -13.78
C ARG A 7 -3.11 -7.34 -13.47
N ALA A 8 -3.98 -8.05 -14.18
CA ALA A 8 -5.43 -8.03 -13.93
C ALA A 8 -5.81 -8.50 -12.51
N SER A 9 -5.03 -9.40 -11.92
CA SER A 9 -5.25 -9.89 -10.55
C SER A 9 -4.80 -8.90 -9.48
N VAL A 10 -3.78 -8.08 -9.76
CA VAL A 10 -3.30 -7.01 -8.87
C VAL A 10 -4.30 -5.85 -8.86
N THR A 11 -4.73 -5.40 -10.04
CA THR A 11 -5.75 -4.36 -10.20
C THR A 11 -7.04 -4.72 -9.47
N ARG A 12 -7.55 -5.95 -9.66
CA ARG A 12 -8.77 -6.40 -8.97
C ARG A 12 -8.64 -6.36 -7.44
N ARG A 13 -7.51 -6.81 -6.88
CA ARG A 13 -7.31 -6.76 -5.42
C ARG A 13 -7.19 -5.33 -4.90
N ALA A 14 -6.60 -4.44 -5.68
CA ALA A 14 -6.54 -3.02 -5.35
C ALA A 14 -7.93 -2.36 -5.42
N GLU A 15 -8.81 -2.77 -6.34
CA GLU A 15 -10.21 -2.34 -6.35
C GLU A 15 -10.99 -2.87 -5.15
N GLU A 16 -10.78 -4.14 -4.77
CA GLU A 16 -11.44 -4.78 -3.63
C GLU A 16 -10.99 -4.21 -2.28
N ARG A 17 -9.68 -3.99 -2.10
CA ARG A 17 -9.08 -3.56 -0.82
C ARG A 17 -8.79 -2.05 -0.76
N GLY A 18 -8.79 -1.37 -1.88
CA GLY A 18 -8.41 0.04 -2.00
C GLY A 18 -6.95 0.22 -2.43
N TRP A 19 -6.72 1.28 -3.21
CA TRP A 19 -5.42 1.57 -3.83
C TRP A 19 -4.31 1.87 -2.82
N LEU A 20 -4.64 2.53 -1.69
CA LEU A 20 -3.68 2.77 -0.62
C LEU A 20 -3.14 1.46 -0.03
N ALA A 21 -4.03 0.51 0.28
CA ALA A 21 -3.66 -0.78 0.83
C ALA A 21 -2.75 -1.57 -0.11
N ALA A 22 -3.05 -1.54 -1.42
CA ALA A 22 -2.23 -2.16 -2.44
C ALA A 22 -0.83 -1.53 -2.53
N ALA A 23 -0.73 -0.21 -2.45
CA ALA A 23 0.55 0.49 -2.48
C ALA A 23 1.41 0.22 -1.24
N VAL A 24 0.82 0.26 -0.04
CA VAL A 24 1.53 -0.06 1.22
C VAL A 24 2.05 -1.50 1.19
N PHE A 25 1.19 -2.46 0.82
CA PHE A 25 1.58 -3.86 0.74
C PHE A 25 2.70 -4.08 -0.30
N GLY A 26 2.56 -3.48 -1.48
CA GLY A 26 3.54 -3.61 -2.57
C GLY A 26 4.91 -3.06 -2.16
N ALA A 27 4.96 -1.83 -1.65
CA ALA A 27 6.21 -1.21 -1.20
C ALA A 27 6.86 -1.98 -0.04
N ARG A 28 6.06 -2.51 0.90
CA ARG A 28 6.60 -3.35 1.98
C ARG A 28 7.27 -4.61 1.45
N GLU A 29 6.64 -5.31 0.50
CA GLU A 29 7.20 -6.52 -0.11
C GLU A 29 8.45 -6.23 -0.94
N GLU A 30 8.49 -5.11 -1.67
CA GLU A 30 9.68 -4.65 -2.43
C GLU A 30 10.87 -4.39 -1.49
N LEU A 31 10.61 -3.82 -0.31
CA LEU A 31 11.63 -3.60 0.72
C LEU A 31 11.96 -4.86 1.54
N GLY A 32 11.28 -5.98 1.31
CA GLY A 32 11.51 -7.25 2.02
C GLY A 32 11.15 -7.23 3.50
N LEU A 33 10.31 -6.29 3.94
CA LEU A 33 9.96 -6.10 5.34
C LEU A 33 8.80 -7.00 5.77
N ARG A 34 8.86 -7.54 6.99
CA ARG A 34 7.69 -8.12 7.67
C ARG A 34 6.77 -7.01 8.19
N GLN A 35 5.52 -7.35 8.49
CA GLN A 35 4.57 -6.37 9.05
C GLN A 35 5.03 -5.84 10.41
N GLU A 36 5.71 -6.66 11.21
CA GLU A 36 6.28 -6.26 12.49
C GLU A 36 7.40 -5.23 12.32
N GLU A 37 8.27 -5.41 11.33
CA GLU A 37 9.38 -4.50 11.04
C GLU A 37 8.86 -3.15 10.54
N LEU A 38 7.87 -3.16 9.65
CA LEU A 38 7.23 -1.91 9.22
C LEU A 38 6.53 -1.21 10.38
N ALA A 39 5.85 -1.94 11.25
CA ALA A 39 5.17 -1.36 12.41
C ALA A 39 6.17 -0.68 13.36
N GLU A 40 7.33 -1.31 13.60
CA GLU A 40 8.42 -0.76 14.39
C GLU A 40 8.98 0.52 13.75
N LEU A 41 9.32 0.50 12.46
CA LEU A 41 9.82 1.66 11.72
C LEU A 41 8.83 2.84 11.73
N ALA A 42 7.54 2.55 11.61
CA ALA A 42 6.48 3.54 11.61
C ALA A 42 6.00 3.97 13.01
N GLY A 43 6.57 3.40 14.09
CA GLY A 43 6.16 3.71 15.46
C GLY A 43 4.70 3.38 15.76
N CYS A 44 4.17 2.30 15.20
CA CYS A 44 2.77 1.89 15.34
C CYS A 44 2.61 0.41 15.71
N SER A 45 1.37 -0.06 15.85
CA SER A 45 1.12 -1.48 16.15
C SER A 45 1.07 -2.32 14.87
N VAL A 46 1.51 -3.58 14.95
CA VAL A 46 1.39 -4.57 13.86
C VAL A 46 -0.07 -4.70 13.39
N GLY A 47 -1.02 -4.62 14.34
CA GLY A 47 -2.45 -4.62 14.03
C GLY A 47 -2.90 -3.41 13.20
N PHE A 48 -2.26 -2.25 13.35
CA PHE A 48 -2.52 -1.10 12.50
C PHE A 48 -2.04 -1.35 11.07
N VAL A 49 -0.79 -1.81 10.90
CA VAL A 49 -0.23 -2.17 9.58
C VAL A 49 -1.10 -3.19 8.88
N ARG A 50 -1.51 -4.25 9.59
CA ARG A 50 -2.42 -5.27 9.05
C ARG A 50 -3.75 -4.67 8.58
N GLN A 51 -4.39 -3.85 9.41
CA GLN A 51 -5.67 -3.21 9.05
C GLN A 51 -5.52 -2.29 7.82
N LEU A 52 -4.39 -1.58 7.72
CA LEU A 52 -4.09 -0.72 6.59
C LEU A 52 -3.91 -1.53 5.30
N GLU A 53 -3.14 -2.62 5.33
CA GLU A 53 -2.93 -3.53 4.18
C GLU A 53 -4.18 -4.35 3.81
N GLU A 54 -5.09 -4.56 4.76
CA GLU A 54 -6.39 -5.19 4.52
C GLU A 54 -7.42 -4.21 3.93
N GLY A 55 -7.12 -2.90 3.88
CA GLY A 55 -8.00 -1.92 3.26
C GLY A 55 -9.03 -1.29 4.19
N LYS A 56 -8.77 -1.28 5.50
CA LYS A 56 -9.68 -0.67 6.47
C LYS A 56 -9.93 0.80 6.11
N ARG A 57 -11.19 1.13 5.83
CA ARG A 57 -11.64 2.47 5.39
C ARG A 57 -11.45 3.57 6.45
N THR A 58 -11.29 3.21 7.73
CA THR A 58 -11.32 4.13 8.88
C THR A 58 -10.01 4.15 9.67
N VAL A 59 -8.88 4.26 8.98
CA VAL A 59 -7.56 4.43 9.63
C VAL A 59 -7.32 5.89 10.03
N GLN A 60 -6.49 6.09 11.05
CA GLN A 60 -6.03 7.42 11.45
C GLN A 60 -4.99 7.92 10.44
N LEU A 61 -5.24 9.08 9.80
CA LEU A 61 -4.39 9.62 8.74
C LEU A 61 -2.94 9.77 9.19
N ALA A 62 -2.68 10.37 10.36
CA ALA A 62 -1.31 10.56 10.88
C ALA A 62 -0.52 9.25 11.02
N LYS A 63 -1.18 8.13 11.36
CA LYS A 63 -0.52 6.83 11.43
C LYS A 63 -0.30 6.22 10.04
N ALA A 64 -1.21 6.49 9.11
CA ALA A 64 -1.01 6.08 7.72
C ALA A 64 0.16 6.85 7.10
N GLU A 65 0.28 8.16 7.35
CA GLU A 65 1.42 8.99 6.95
C GLU A 65 2.74 8.44 7.51
N ALA A 66 2.80 8.12 8.81
CA ALA A 66 4.01 7.52 9.40
C ALA A 66 4.41 6.18 8.74
N VAL A 67 3.43 5.35 8.35
CA VAL A 67 3.70 4.11 7.61
C VAL A 67 4.19 4.41 6.20
N LEU A 68 3.62 5.41 5.51
CA LEU A 68 4.06 5.82 4.19
C LEU A 68 5.50 6.36 4.24
N ASP A 69 5.82 7.21 5.20
CA ASP A 69 7.17 7.76 5.39
C ASP A 69 8.20 6.65 5.63
N ALA A 70 7.86 5.65 6.46
CA ALA A 70 8.72 4.49 6.70
C ALA A 70 8.99 3.64 5.44
N LEU A 71 8.08 3.70 4.46
CA LEU A 71 8.21 3.05 3.14
C LEU A 71 8.84 3.97 2.08
N GLY A 72 9.21 5.20 2.42
CA GLY A 72 9.69 6.20 1.45
C GLY A 72 8.59 6.73 0.51
N LEU A 73 7.33 6.61 0.93
CA LEU A 73 6.16 7.09 0.21
C LEU A 73 5.63 8.38 0.86
N HIS A 74 4.85 9.16 0.11
CA HIS A 74 4.14 10.32 0.63
C HIS A 74 2.79 10.46 -0.05
N LEU A 75 1.87 11.20 0.59
CA LEU A 75 0.60 11.59 -0.02
C LEU A 75 0.76 12.91 -0.79
N GLN A 76 0.22 12.96 -1.99
CA GLN A 76 0.13 14.18 -2.79
C GLN A 76 -1.34 14.46 -3.11
N ILE A 77 -1.74 15.73 -3.03
CA ILE A 77 -3.09 16.19 -3.38
C ILE A 77 -3.02 16.89 -4.74
N THR A 78 -3.81 16.41 -5.70
CA THR A 78 -3.92 16.98 -7.03
C THR A 78 -5.40 17.09 -7.42
N PRO A 79 -5.78 18.01 -8.33
CA PRO A 79 -7.11 17.99 -8.93
C PRO A 79 -7.39 16.64 -9.59
N GLY A 80 -8.58 16.09 -9.39
CA GLY A 80 -8.95 14.76 -9.89
C GLY A 80 -10.43 14.65 -10.22
N THR A 81 -10.77 13.67 -11.05
CA THR A 81 -12.14 13.36 -11.49
C THR A 81 -12.67 12.01 -11.00
N ARG A 82 -11.86 11.30 -10.21
CA ARG A 82 -12.19 9.96 -9.67
C ARG A 82 -12.48 10.06 -8.17
N ASP A 83 -13.40 9.23 -7.70
CA ASP A 83 -13.70 9.11 -6.28
C ASP A 83 -12.66 8.26 -5.53
N GLY A 84 -12.35 8.67 -4.30
CA GLY A 84 -11.50 7.91 -3.38
C GLY A 84 -10.00 8.13 -3.58
N VAL A 85 -9.20 7.32 -2.87
CA VAL A 85 -7.73 7.36 -2.97
C VAL A 85 -7.31 6.62 -4.24
N VAL A 86 -6.52 7.29 -5.07
CA VAL A 86 -5.87 6.73 -6.26
C VAL A 86 -4.37 6.74 -6.07
N VAL A 87 -3.68 5.86 -6.77
CA VAL A 87 -2.21 5.85 -6.85
C VAL A 87 -1.80 6.01 -8.31
N GLU A 88 -0.65 6.63 -8.54
CA GLU A 88 -0.12 6.85 -9.89
C GLU A 88 0.03 5.53 -10.65
N GLU A 89 -0.32 5.53 -11.94
CA GLU A 89 -0.31 4.29 -12.74
C GLU A 89 1.10 3.69 -12.83
N GLU A 90 2.12 4.54 -12.80
CA GLU A 90 3.52 4.11 -12.77
C GLU A 90 3.85 3.28 -11.52
N MET A 91 3.27 3.63 -10.37
CA MET A 91 3.44 2.84 -9.13
C MET A 91 2.84 1.45 -9.27
N LEU A 92 1.69 1.32 -9.95
CA LEU A 92 1.07 0.02 -10.23
C LEU A 92 1.90 -0.84 -11.18
N ARG A 93 2.66 -0.22 -12.08
CA ARG A 93 3.54 -0.93 -13.02
C ARG A 93 4.73 -1.54 -12.30
N ARG A 94 5.30 -0.85 -11.30
CA ARG A 94 6.39 -1.39 -10.46
C ARG A 94 5.97 -2.69 -9.77
N PHE A 95 4.81 -2.69 -9.11
CA PHE A 95 4.27 -3.90 -8.46
C PHE A 95 3.99 -5.06 -9.41
N ALA A 96 3.79 -4.80 -10.71
CA ALA A 96 3.53 -5.83 -11.71
C ALA A 96 4.80 -6.37 -12.38
N GLN A 97 5.96 -5.71 -12.21
CA GLN A 97 7.21 -6.04 -12.92
C GLN A 97 8.16 -6.93 -12.11
N GLU A 98 8.04 -6.99 -10.78
CA GLU A 98 8.99 -7.74 -9.91
C GLU A 98 8.52 -9.12 -9.43
N SER A 99 7.51 -9.73 -10.07
CA SER A 99 7.14 -11.13 -9.83
C SER A 99 7.59 -12.05 -10.95
#